data_AF-A0A3C0XLK7-F1
#
_entry.id   AF-A0A3C0XLK7-F1
#
_cell.length_a   1.000
_cell.length_b   1.000
_cell.length_c   1.000
_cell.angle_alpha   90.00
_cell.angle_beta   90.00
_cell.angle_gamma   90.00
#
_symmetry.space_group_name_H-M   'P 1'
#
loop_
_entity.id
_entity.type
_entity.pdbx_description
1 polymer ?
#
loop_
_entity_poly.entity_id
_entity_poly.type
_entity_poly.pdbx_seq_one_letter_code
_entity_poly.pdbx_strand_id
1 'polypeptide(L)' 'MGTVVKTDPTGITIEIVYRGIFQKTLAQRICRSIVLAARKRGYTGTAFGRYGDSPERNGVPAKYFAVVAINDLELESS' A
#
# COMPACT_ATOMS: atom_id res chain seq x y z
N MET A 1 -4.30 12.28 7.47
CA MET A 1 -4.04 11.01 6.78
C MET A 1 -4.90 11.03 5.53
N GLY A 2 -4.30 10.85 4.36
CA GLY A 2 -5.01 10.80 3.08
C GLY A 2 -4.93 9.40 2.50
N THR A 3 -6.04 8.93 1.92
CA THR A 3 -6.10 7.65 1.21
C THR A 3 -6.68 7.90 -0.17
N VAL A 4 -5.96 7.47 -1.20
CA VAL A 4 -6.45 7.50 -2.57
C VAL A 4 -6.59 6.05 -3.04
N VAL A 5 -7.78 5.68 -3.48
CA VAL A 5 -8.04 4.36 -4.02
C VAL A 5 -8.25 4.50 -5.52
N LYS A 6 -7.43 3.79 -6.29
CA LYS A 6 -7.61 3.64 -7.72
C LYS A 6 -8.14 2.23 -7.98
N THR A 7 -9.28 2.15 -8.62
CA THR A 7 -9.96 0.90 -8.94
C THR A 7 -9.86 0.65 -10.43
N ASP A 8 -9.26 -0.48 -10.77
CA ASP A 8 -9.26 -1.06 -12.11
C ASP A 8 -10.26 -2.25 -12.11
N PRO A 9 -10.80 -2.68 -13.26
CA PRO A 9 -11.85 -3.71 -13.29
C PRO A 9 -11.43 -5.05 -12.65
N THR A 10 -10.12 -5.31 -12.54
CA THR A 10 -9.52 -6.56 -12.06
C THR A 10 -8.64 -6.40 -10.82
N GLY A 11 -8.42 -5.16 -10.35
CA GLY A 11 -7.48 -4.84 -9.29
C GLY A 11 -7.78 -3.54 -8.55
N ILE A 12 -7.27 -3.44 -7.33
CA ILE A 12 -7.42 -2.25 -6.49
C ILE A 12 -6.03 -1.82 -6.02
N THR A 13 -5.69 -0.58 -6.36
CA THR A 13 -4.48 0.09 -5.85
C THR A 13 -4.86 1.10 -4.78
N ILE A 14 -4.29 0.95 -3.60
CA ILE A 14 -4.54 1.79 -2.43
C ILE A 14 -3.25 2.56 -2.12
N GLU A 15 -3.31 3.86 -2.28
CA GLU A 15 -2.27 4.79 -1.88
C GLU A 15 -2.54 5.30 -0.46
N ILE A 16 -1.57 5.10 0.42
CA ILE A 16 -1.59 5.58 1.80
C ILE A 16 -0.58 6.70 1.95
N VAL A 17 -1.08 7.92 2.22
CA VAL A 17 -0.27 9.08 2.57
C VAL A 17 -0.49 9.42 4.03
N TYR A 18 0.54 9.18 4.84
CA TYR A 18 0.48 9.39 6.29
C TYR A 18 1.57 10.37 6.75
N ARG A 19 1.16 11.33 7.57
CA ARG A 19 2.02 12.30 8.25
C ARG A 19 1.64 12.30 9.72
N GLY A 20 2.57 11.90 10.58
CA GLY A 20 2.33 11.75 12.01
C GLY A 20 3.46 11.01 12.71
N ILE A 21 3.20 10.55 13.94
CA ILE A 21 4.16 9.79 14.74
C ILE A 21 4.26 8.36 14.17
N PHE A 22 5.47 7.81 14.12
CA PHE A 22 5.79 6.51 13.51
C PHE A 22 5.36 6.40 12.05
N GLN A 23 5.68 7.43 11.27
CA GLN A 23 5.15 7.62 9.95
C GLN A 23 5.44 6.43 9.03
N LYS A 24 6.70 5.99 8.99
CA LYS A 24 7.12 4.86 8.14
C LYS A 24 6.48 3.55 8.63
N THR A 25 6.59 3.28 9.92
CA THR A 25 6.15 2.02 10.52
C THR A 25 4.65 1.82 10.42
N LEU A 26 3.86 2.86 10.71
CA LEU A 26 2.39 2.75 10.66
C LEU A 26 1.90 2.60 9.23
N ALA A 27 2.38 3.42 8.29
CA ALA A 27 1.99 3.32 6.88
C ALA A 27 2.34 1.95 6.30
N GLN A 28 3.53 1.42 6.59
CA GLN A 28 3.95 0.09 6.15
C GLN A 28 3.04 -1.01 6.74
N ARG A 29 2.70 -0.94 8.03
CA ARG A 29 1.86 -1.94 8.69
C ARG A 29 0.46 -1.96 8.08
N ILE A 30 -0.15 -0.80 7.83
CA ILE A 30 -1.48 -0.72 7.22
C ILE A 30 -1.47 -1.37 5.82
N CYS A 31 -0.53 -1.01 4.95
CA CYS A 31 -0.44 -1.63 3.61
C CYS A 31 -0.25 -3.15 3.68
N ARG A 32 0.62 -3.64 4.57
CA ARG A 32 0.82 -5.09 4.77
C ARG A 32 -0.44 -5.78 5.28
N SER A 33 -1.17 -5.16 6.20
CA SER A 33 -2.43 -5.70 6.72
C SER A 33 -3.50 -5.80 5.64
N ILE A 34 -3.57 -4.84 4.71
CA ILE A 34 -4.50 -4.90 3.58
C ILE A 34 -4.18 -6.09 2.68
N VAL A 35 -2.91 -6.25 2.28
CA VAL A 35 -2.48 -7.40 1.45
C VAL A 35 -2.73 -8.73 2.17
N LEU A 36 -2.46 -8.79 3.48
CA LEU A 36 -2.74 -9.99 4.28
C LEU A 36 -4.24 -10.32 4.31
N ALA A 37 -5.10 -9.31 4.44
CA ALA A 37 -6.55 -9.48 4.42
C ALA A 37 -7.04 -9.94 3.04
N ALA A 38 -6.47 -9.40 1.96
CA ALA A 38 -6.74 -9.83 0.59
C ALA A 38 -6.35 -11.30 0.37
N ARG A 39 -5.15 -11.68 0.83
CA ARG A 39 -4.65 -13.06 0.75
C ARG A 39 -5.52 -14.06 1.52
N LYS A 40 -6.05 -13.66 2.67
CA LYS A 40 -7.03 -14.47 3.42
C LYS A 40 -8.36 -14.67 2.67
N ARG A 41 -8.70 -13.79 1.72
CA ARG A 41 -9.88 -13.90 0.86
C ARG A 41 -9.61 -14.62 -0.48
N GLY A 42 -8.39 -15.14 -0.69
CA GLY A 42 -8.00 -15.83 -1.92
C GLY A 42 -7.50 -14.91 -3.03
N TYR A 43 -7.36 -13.61 -2.77
CA TYR A 43 -6.77 -12.65 -3.71
C TYR A 43 -5.25 -12.56 -3.55
N THR A 44 -4.55 -12.15 -4.60
CA THR A 44 -3.12 -11.86 -4.50
C THR A 44 -2.89 -10.37 -4.23
N GLY A 45 -1.70 -10.02 -3.75
CA GLY A 45 -1.38 -8.62 -3.54
C GLY A 45 0.06 -8.37 -3.09
N THR A 46 0.51 -7.15 -3.31
CA THR A 46 1.83 -6.67 -2.92
C THR A 46 1.75 -5.32 -2.24
N ALA A 47 2.72 -5.02 -1.38
CA ALA A 47 2.83 -3.75 -0.67
C ALA A 47 4.26 -3.22 -0.74
N PHE A 48 4.40 -1.96 -1.14
CA PHE A 48 5.71 -1.31 -1.28
C PHE A 48 5.65 0.16 -0.87
N GLY A 49 6.80 0.69 -0.42
CA GLY A 49 6.95 2.09 -0.06
C GLY A 49 7.55 2.89 -1.22
N ARG A 50 7.16 4.15 -1.37
CA ARG A 50 7.77 5.05 -2.36
C ARG A 50 9.22 5.42 -2.00
N TYR A 51 9.50 5.52 -0.71
CA TYR A 51 10.78 5.97 -0.18
C TYR A 51 11.48 4.79 0.52
N GLY A 52 12.75 4.56 0.18
CA GLY A 52 13.59 3.57 0.85
C GLY A 52 14.07 4.03 2.23
N ASP A 53 14.34 5.34 2.37
CA ASP A 53 14.82 5.94 3.62
C ASP A 53 13.66 6.21 4.62
N SER A 54 13.94 6.92 5.71
CA SER A 54 12.90 7.33 6.66
C SER A 54 12.35 8.71 6.26
N PRO A 55 11.16 8.80 5.63
CA PRO A 55 10.61 10.08 5.14
C PRO A 55 10.38 11.10 6.27
N GLU A 56 10.22 10.62 7.49
CA GLU A 56 10.15 11.41 8.72
C GLU A 56 11.44 12.20 9.02
N ARG A 57 12.60 11.77 8.53
CA ARG A 57 13.87 12.52 8.62
C ARG A 57 13.90 13.73 7.70
N ASN A 58 13.16 13.69 6.60
CA ASN A 58 13.17 14.73 5.57
C ASN A 58 11.95 15.67 5.67
N GLY A 59 11.09 15.49 6.68
CA GLY A 59 9.85 16.27 6.84
C GLY A 59 8.77 15.97 5.80
N VAL A 60 8.94 14.93 4.98
CA VAL A 60 8.03 14.52 3.89
C VAL A 60 7.06 13.46 4.44
N PRO A 61 5.77 13.42 4.05
CA PRO A 61 4.86 12.35 4.43
C PRO A 61 5.32 10.97 3.94
N ALA A 62 4.99 9.90 4.67
CA ALA A 62 5.18 8.54 4.16
C ALA A 62 4.16 8.30 3.06
N LYS A 63 4.63 7.62 2.02
CA LYS A 63 3.82 7.20 0.91
C LYS A 63 4.05 5.71 0.68
N TYR A 64 3.01 4.92 0.92
CA TYR A 64 3.00 3.49 0.69
C TYR A 64 1.85 3.12 -0.23
N PHE A 65 2.04 2.03 -0.95
CA PHE A 65 1.07 1.47 -1.87
C PHE A 65 0.76 0.04 -1.45
N ALA A 66 -0.51 -0.32 -1.52
CA ALA A 66 -0.97 -1.70 -1.48
C ALA A 66 -1.74 -1.97 -2.77
N VAL A 67 -1.31 -2.97 -3.53
CA VAL A 67 -1.96 -3.41 -4.75
C VAL A 67 -2.55 -4.79 -4.48
N VAL A 68 -3.83 -4.97 -4.79
CA VAL A 68 -4.57 -6.21 -4.61
C VAL A 68 -5.24 -6.56 -5.93
N ALA A 69 -5.06 -7.79 -6.40
CA ALA A 69 -5.65 -8.26 -7.64
C ALA A 69 -6.26 -9.65 -7.48
N ILE A 70 -7.16 -10.01 -8.40
CA ILE A 70 -7.84 -11.30 -8.39
C ILE A 70 -6.91 -12.49 -8.63
N ASN A 71 -5.83 -12.30 -9.41
CA ASN A 71 -4.85 -13.31 -9.76
C ASN A 71 -3.46 -12.64 -9.96
N ASP A 72 -2.40 -13.45 -10.03
CA ASP A 72 -1.02 -12.95 -10.16
C ASP A 72 -0.74 -12.24 -11.49
N LEU A 73 -1.43 -12.63 -12.57
CA LEU A 73 -1.29 -11.99 -13.88
C LEU A 73 -1.72 -10.51 -13.84
N GLU A 74 -2.86 -10.23 -13.21
CA GLU A 74 -3.39 -8.87 -13.05
C GLU A 74 -2.56 -8.06 -12.06
N LEU A 75 -1.93 -8.72 -11.08
CA LEU A 75 -1.02 -8.06 -10.14
C LEU A 75 0.26 -7.58 -10.82
N GLU A 76 0.83 -8.38 -11.73
CA GLU A 76 2.04 -8.02 -12.49
C GLU A 76 1.80 -6.91 -13.52
N SER A 77 0.56 -6.74 -13.98
CA SER A 77 0.16 -5.68 -14.91
C SER A 77 -0.19 -4.34 -14.22
N SER A 78 -0.11 -4.27 -12.88
CA SER A 78 -0.56 -3.12 -12.06
C SER A 78 0.58 -2.22 -11.56
#